data_AF-A0A4Z0H4N2-F1
#
_entry.id   AF-A0A4Z0H4N2-F1
#
_cell.length_a   1.000
_cell.length_b   1.000
_cell.length_c   1.000
_cell.angle_alpha   90.00
_cell.angle_beta   90.00
_cell.angle_gamma   90.00
#
_symmetry.space_group_name_H-M   'P 1'
#
loop_
_entity.id
_entity.type
_entity.pdbx_description
1 polymer ?
#
loop_
_entity_poly.entity_id
_entity_poly.type
_entity_poly.pdbx_seq_one_letter_code
_entity_poly.pdbx_strand_id
1 'polypeptide(L)'
;MRKKLFNERGAALVLVLLVIVLVGIFGTVLATQINSTGMQANKSQELVQAESLAVMGENLLIKDVEKLTDLDQPLQMIRDKWDENILLKQMNSSHSYLIETKQILEKSAGEYVLPYKVTGTSEGTTKSIENELTLSSSEESWVAAIERKKEELSSKECNTNSSPPCFYFPRGLDTNKSEMYEGDLWVNDGLTIRGKKQVEVTKFLLLTSGYLTMNGSKAEIIVRGDAYISANPSKVSYLIIQGDAFFENVDVWSRVEGVCIEGQTNLVDQSGLSIGGQDCP
;
A
#
# COMPACT_ATOMS: atom_id res chain seq x y z
N MET A 1 102.91 26.52 16.86
CA MET A 1 101.45 26.37 17.01
C MET A 1 100.75 27.67 16.63
N ARG A 2 100.15 27.77 15.44
CA ARG A 2 99.32 28.94 15.08
C ARG A 2 97.92 28.75 15.69
N LYS A 3 97.56 29.60 16.66
CA LYS A 3 96.18 29.71 17.16
C LYS A 3 95.30 30.24 16.01
N LYS A 4 94.44 29.39 15.45
CA LYS A 4 93.36 29.82 14.56
C LYS A 4 92.35 30.58 15.42
N LEU A 5 92.23 31.89 15.20
CA LEU A 5 91.13 32.69 15.77
C LEU A 5 89.86 32.28 15.04
N PHE A 6 88.98 31.55 15.73
CA PHE A 6 87.68 31.18 15.20
C PHE A 6 86.77 32.42 15.17
N ASN A 7 86.09 32.64 14.05
CA ASN A 7 85.15 33.75 13.87
C ASN A 7 83.82 33.42 14.55
N GLU A 8 83.75 33.60 15.87
CA GLU A 8 82.57 33.27 16.68
C GLU A 8 81.35 34.15 16.35
N ARG A 9 81.59 35.39 15.89
CA ARG A 9 80.50 36.30 15.48
C ARG A 9 79.82 35.85 14.18
N GLY A 10 80.59 35.27 13.25
CA GLY A 10 80.04 34.69 12.02
C GLY A 10 79.21 33.43 12.29
N ALA A 11 79.66 32.57 13.21
CA ALA A 11 78.97 31.34 13.57
C ALA A 11 77.59 31.59 14.22
N ALA A 12 77.48 32.58 15.10
CA ALA A 12 76.22 32.96 15.74
C ALA A 12 75.18 33.48 14.72
N LEU A 13 75.61 34.30 13.75
CA LEU A 13 74.74 34.82 12.70
C LEU A 13 74.23 33.70 11.78
N VAL A 14 75.10 32.76 11.40
CA VAL A 14 74.71 31.59 10.60
C VAL A 14 73.71 30.71 11.35
N LEU A 15 73.89 30.52 12.66
CA LEU A 15 72.96 29.74 13.47
C LEU A 15 71.57 30.37 13.53
N VAL A 16 71.47 31.68 13.77
CA VAL A 16 70.17 32.38 13.79
C VAL A 16 69.49 32.29 12.42
N LEU A 17 70.25 32.47 11.34
CA LEU A 17 69.71 32.39 9.98
C LEU A 17 69.23 30.96 9.65
N LEU A 18 69.96 29.94 10.10
CA LEU A 18 69.55 28.53 9.98
C LEU A 18 68.27 28.23 10.79
N VAL A 19 68.13 28.78 12.00
CA VAL A 19 66.90 28.65 12.79
C VAL A 19 65.72 29.31 12.09
N ILE A 20 65.88 30.52 11.55
CA ILE A 20 64.82 31.21 10.81
C ILE A 20 64.39 30.40 9.58
N VAL A 21 65.35 29.85 8.83
CA VAL A 21 65.06 29.00 7.67
C VAL A 21 64.31 27.72 8.08
N LEU A 22 64.74 27.06 9.16
CA LEU A 22 64.05 25.88 9.67
C LEU A 22 62.62 26.19 10.11
N VAL A 23 62.42 27.28 10.87
CA VAL A 23 61.09 27.72 11.29
C VAL A 23 60.21 28.05 10.08
N GLY A 24 60.77 28.66 9.03
CA GLY A 24 60.05 28.93 7.79
C GLY A 24 59.59 27.66 7.07
N ILE A 25 60.47 26.68 6.91
CA ILE A 25 60.15 25.39 6.27
C ILE A 25 59.09 24.64 7.09
N PHE A 26 59.28 24.51 8.41
CA PHE A 26 58.30 23.82 9.26
C PHE A 26 56.96 24.56 9.35
N GLY A 27 56.99 25.90 9.43
CA GLY A 27 55.78 26.72 9.50
C GLY A 27 54.88 26.54 8.27
N THR A 28 55.46 26.52 7.06
CA THR A 28 54.69 26.32 5.82
C THR A 28 54.10 24.91 5.71
N VAL A 29 54.84 23.87 6.12
CA VAL A 29 54.34 22.48 6.15
C VAL A 29 53.18 22.34 7.14
N LEU A 30 53.30 22.88 8.34
CA LEU A 30 52.24 22.83 9.36
C LEU A 30 50.98 23.58 8.92
N ALA A 31 51.12 24.77 8.31
CA ALA A 31 49.98 25.53 7.80
C ALA A 31 49.22 24.76 6.71
N THR A 32 49.95 24.06 5.82
CA THR A 32 49.35 23.24 4.76
C THR A 32 48.58 22.04 5.32
N GLN A 33 49.12 21.38 6.36
CA GLN A 33 48.44 20.27 7.03
C GLN A 33 47.16 20.72 7.72
N ILE A 34 47.18 21.83 8.47
CA ILE A 34 45.99 22.36 9.17
C ILE A 34 44.87 22.68 8.19
N ASN A 35 45.19 23.32 7.05
CA ASN A 35 44.19 23.66 6.05
C ASN A 35 43.59 22.39 5.39
N SER A 36 44.42 21.39 5.10
CA SER A 36 43.96 20.10 4.59
C SER A 36 43.06 19.36 5.59
N THR A 37 43.40 19.39 6.88
CA THR A 37 42.58 18.77 7.92
C THR A 37 41.23 19.47 8.07
N GLY A 38 41.19 20.79 8.03
CA GLY A 38 39.94 21.55 8.07
C GLY A 38 39.02 21.23 6.89
N MET A 39 39.56 21.19 5.67
CA MET A 39 38.79 20.84 4.48
C MET A 39 38.27 19.40 4.52
N GLN A 40 39.08 18.45 5.02
CA GLN A 40 38.65 17.06 5.20
C GLN A 40 37.57 16.93 6.28
N ALA A 41 37.68 17.67 7.38
CA ALA A 41 36.68 17.67 8.44
C ALA A 41 35.33 18.21 7.94
N ASN A 42 35.33 19.32 7.20
CA ASN A 42 34.11 19.88 6.59
C ASN A 42 33.48 18.88 5.62
N LYS A 43 34.27 18.31 4.70
CA LYS A 43 33.78 17.32 3.73
C LYS A 43 33.23 16.06 4.41
N SER A 44 33.85 15.63 5.51
CA SER A 44 33.35 14.53 6.34
C SER A 44 32.00 14.88 6.97
N GLN A 45 31.87 16.10 7.52
CA GLN A 45 30.62 16.58 8.10
C GLN A 45 29.49 16.67 7.06
N GLU A 46 29.77 17.23 5.88
CA GLU A 46 28.81 17.31 4.76
C GLU A 46 28.35 15.92 4.33
N LEU A 47 29.28 14.94 4.26
CA LEU A 47 28.96 13.56 3.90
C LEU A 47 28.05 12.90 4.94
N VAL A 48 28.34 13.08 6.23
CA VAL A 48 27.50 12.58 7.33
C VAL A 48 26.11 13.22 7.30
N GLN A 49 26.02 14.51 6.99
CA GLN A 49 24.73 15.20 6.86
C GLN A 49 23.93 14.70 5.65
N ALA A 50 24.57 14.52 4.50
CA ALA A 50 23.92 13.97 3.31
C ALA A 50 23.39 12.55 3.56
N GLU A 51 24.16 11.71 4.27
CA GLU A 51 23.72 10.38 4.70
C GLU A 51 22.54 10.44 5.67
N SER A 52 22.58 11.33 6.66
CA SER A 52 21.47 11.53 7.60
C SER A 52 20.18 11.99 6.89
N LEU A 53 20.29 12.83 5.85
CA LEU A 53 19.15 13.22 5.01
C LEU A 53 18.60 12.05 4.19
N ALA A 54 19.45 11.17 3.66
CA ALA A 54 19.01 9.98 2.97
C ALA A 54 18.23 9.04 3.92
N VAL A 55 18.76 8.81 5.12
CA VAL A 55 18.09 8.01 6.17
C VAL A 55 16.75 8.64 6.59
N MET A 56 16.66 9.98 6.66
CA MET A 56 15.39 10.66 6.93
C MET A 56 14.35 10.44 5.82
N GLY A 57 14.77 10.49 4.55
CA GLY A 57 13.88 10.20 3.42
C GLY A 57 13.41 8.75 3.39
N GLU A 58 14.30 7.79 3.69
CA GLU A 58 13.96 6.36 3.83
C GLU A 58 12.92 6.16 4.93
N ASN A 59 13.13 6.73 6.12
CA ASN A 59 12.18 6.64 7.23
C ASN A 59 10.81 7.26 6.90
N LEU A 60 10.77 8.32 6.08
CA LEU A 60 9.53 8.93 5.63
C LEU A 60 8.78 7.99 4.67
N LEU A 61 9.48 7.39 3.70
CA LEU A 61 8.90 6.40 2.79
C LEU A 61 8.32 5.23 3.58
N ILE A 62 9.11 4.63 4.48
CA ILE A 62 8.68 3.48 5.30
C ILE A 62 7.42 3.84 6.09
N LYS A 63 7.42 4.96 6.83
CA LYS A 63 6.24 5.39 7.59
C LYS A 63 5.01 5.66 6.74
N ASP A 64 5.17 6.23 5.55
CA ASP A 64 4.03 6.53 4.69
C ASP A 64 3.48 5.28 4.00
N VAL A 65 4.30 4.27 3.76
CA VAL A 65 3.84 2.96 3.29
C VAL A 65 3.20 2.17 4.43
N GLU A 66 3.80 2.12 5.61
CA GLU A 66 3.23 1.48 6.81
C GLU A 66 1.83 2.00 7.12
N LYS A 67 1.62 3.33 7.06
CA LYS A 67 0.28 3.92 7.24
C LYS A 67 -0.75 3.44 6.22
N LEU A 68 -0.34 3.11 5.00
CA LEU A 68 -1.27 2.60 3.98
C LEU A 68 -1.57 1.12 4.23
N THR A 69 -0.57 0.37 4.65
CA THR A 69 -0.73 -1.04 5.03
C THR A 69 -1.60 -1.19 6.29
N ASP A 70 -1.43 -0.33 7.30
CA ASP A 70 -2.23 -0.33 8.55
C ASP A 70 -3.70 0.04 8.33
N LEU A 71 -4.02 0.65 7.19
CA LEU A 71 -5.38 1.07 6.83
C LEU A 71 -6.12 0.02 5.98
N ASP A 72 -5.59 -1.20 5.87
CA ASP A 72 -6.10 -2.28 5.01
C ASP A 72 -6.40 -1.78 3.58
N GLN A 73 -5.57 -0.83 3.10
CA GLN A 73 -5.78 -0.23 1.80
C GLN A 73 -5.39 -1.25 0.73
N PRO A 74 -6.18 -1.37 -0.36
CA PRO A 74 -5.85 -2.29 -1.44
C PRO A 74 -4.47 -1.94 -2.01
N LEU A 75 -3.66 -2.96 -2.34
CA LEU A 75 -2.34 -2.82 -2.95
C LEU A 75 -2.32 -1.85 -4.13
N GLN A 76 -3.45 -1.74 -4.84
CA GLN A 76 -3.66 -0.80 -5.93
C GLN A 76 -3.39 0.65 -5.50
N MET A 77 -3.79 1.08 -4.30
CA MET A 77 -3.54 2.45 -3.82
C MET A 77 -2.06 2.69 -3.50
N ILE A 78 -1.35 1.64 -3.05
CA ILE A 78 0.10 1.70 -2.86
C ILE A 78 0.79 1.82 -4.23
N ARG A 79 0.34 1.05 -5.23
CA ARG A 79 0.82 1.18 -6.62
C ARG A 79 0.56 2.58 -7.16
N ASP A 80 -0.68 3.06 -7.13
CA ASP A 80 -1.04 4.36 -7.69
C ASP A 80 -0.25 5.51 -7.06
N LYS A 81 0.12 5.40 -5.77
CA LYS A 81 0.91 6.41 -5.07
C LYS A 81 2.41 6.24 -5.24
N TRP A 82 2.95 5.03 -5.26
CA TRP A 82 4.39 4.78 -5.13
C TRP A 82 5.02 4.04 -6.32
N ASP A 83 4.25 3.58 -7.30
CA ASP A 83 4.80 2.97 -8.51
C ASP A 83 5.46 4.06 -9.37
N GLU A 84 6.75 3.90 -9.66
CA GLU A 84 7.54 4.82 -10.49
C GLU A 84 7.48 6.31 -10.05
N ASN A 85 7.42 6.56 -8.74
CA ASN A 85 7.28 7.90 -8.20
C ASN A 85 8.64 8.53 -7.85
N ILE A 86 8.72 9.85 -7.97
CA ILE A 86 9.87 10.67 -7.60
C ILE A 86 9.37 11.76 -6.65
N LEU A 87 9.76 11.68 -5.38
CA LEU A 87 9.45 12.67 -4.35
C LEU A 87 10.70 13.47 -3.97
N LEU A 88 10.73 14.75 -4.33
CA LEU A 88 11.76 15.69 -3.87
C LEU A 88 11.24 16.49 -2.67
N LYS A 89 12.01 16.50 -1.58
CA LYS A 89 11.76 17.35 -0.42
C LYS A 89 12.96 18.23 -0.11
N GLN A 90 12.75 19.54 -0.25
CA GLN A 90 13.73 20.55 0.14
C GLN A 90 13.52 20.97 1.59
N MET A 91 14.58 20.87 2.39
CA MET A 91 14.58 21.37 3.77
C MET A 91 15.00 22.84 3.81
N ASN A 92 15.98 23.20 2.97
CA ASN A 92 16.43 24.56 2.72
C ASN A 92 17.15 24.62 1.36
N SER A 93 17.85 25.72 1.06
CA SER A 93 18.56 25.93 -0.22
C SER A 93 19.72 24.97 -0.48
N SER A 94 20.29 24.35 0.56
CA SER A 94 21.46 23.46 0.45
C SER A 94 21.22 22.04 0.95
N HIS A 95 20.04 21.75 1.52
CA HIS A 95 19.70 20.47 2.11
C HIS A 95 18.39 19.93 1.52
N SER A 96 18.44 18.75 0.94
CA SER A 96 17.28 18.07 0.38
C SER A 96 17.44 16.55 0.42
N TYR A 97 16.34 15.83 0.27
CA TYR A 97 16.37 14.42 -0.11
C TYR A 97 15.40 14.14 -1.27
N LEU A 98 15.78 13.17 -2.09
CA LEU A 98 15.04 12.68 -3.23
C LEU A 98 14.74 11.20 -3.01
N ILE A 99 13.47 10.82 -3.06
CA ILE A 99 13.03 9.42 -3.00
C ILE A 99 12.59 9.02 -4.41
N GLU A 100 13.22 7.99 -4.95
CA GLU A 100 12.90 7.40 -6.25
C GLU A 100 12.44 5.96 -6.01
N THR A 101 11.20 5.68 -6.33
CA THR A 101 10.65 4.33 -6.27
C THR A 101 10.62 3.71 -7.67
N LYS A 102 10.76 2.39 -7.73
CA LYS A 102 10.62 1.61 -8.97
C LYS A 102 9.30 0.86 -8.97
N GLN A 103 9.04 0.16 -10.08
CA GLN A 103 7.88 -0.68 -10.21
C GLN A 103 7.77 -1.68 -9.05
N ILE A 104 6.58 -1.82 -8.45
CA ILE A 104 6.29 -2.86 -7.45
C ILE A 104 6.30 -4.22 -8.13
N LEU A 105 7.16 -5.12 -7.62
CA LEU A 105 7.35 -6.46 -8.15
C LEU A 105 6.69 -7.48 -7.22
N GLU A 106 5.96 -8.44 -7.77
CA GLU A 106 5.51 -9.60 -7.00
C GLU A 106 6.67 -10.59 -6.88
N LYS A 107 7.08 -10.93 -5.65
CA LYS A 107 8.18 -11.86 -5.37
C LYS A 107 7.67 -13.28 -5.16
N SER A 108 6.53 -13.40 -4.48
CA SER A 108 5.80 -14.65 -4.26
C SER A 108 4.31 -14.33 -4.09
N ALA A 109 3.44 -15.34 -4.09
CA ALA A 109 1.98 -15.14 -4.02
C ALA A 109 1.61 -14.35 -2.74
N GLY A 110 1.16 -13.11 -2.92
CA GLY A 110 0.80 -12.20 -1.81
C GLY A 110 1.97 -11.44 -1.18
N GLU A 111 3.19 -11.61 -1.67
CA GLU A 111 4.38 -10.87 -1.25
C GLU A 111 4.89 -9.98 -2.39
N TYR A 112 4.84 -8.68 -2.17
CA TYR A 112 5.31 -7.68 -3.11
C TYR A 112 6.55 -6.97 -2.57
N VAL A 113 7.38 -6.46 -3.47
CA VAL A 113 8.59 -5.72 -3.15
C VAL A 113 8.54 -4.39 -3.87
N LEU A 114 8.77 -3.31 -3.12
CA LEU A 114 8.94 -1.96 -3.63
C LEU A 114 10.45 -1.60 -3.57
N PRO A 115 11.18 -1.69 -4.69
CA PRO A 115 12.56 -1.24 -4.74
C PRO A 115 12.61 0.29 -4.73
N TYR A 116 13.52 0.87 -3.95
CA TYR A 116 13.66 2.32 -3.85
C TYR A 116 15.10 2.78 -3.72
N LYS A 117 15.31 4.05 -4.04
CA LYS A 117 16.56 4.78 -3.87
C LYS A 117 16.28 6.12 -3.19
N VAL A 118 16.99 6.40 -2.11
CA VAL A 118 16.91 7.70 -1.45
C VAL A 118 18.25 8.41 -1.54
N THR A 119 18.25 9.61 -2.11
CA THR A 119 19.45 10.45 -2.25
C THR A 119 19.34 11.69 -1.38
N GLY A 120 20.14 11.79 -0.33
CA GLY A 120 20.31 12.99 0.48
C GLY A 120 21.39 13.90 -0.09
N THR A 121 21.16 15.21 -0.08
CA THR A 121 22.08 16.24 -0.57
C THR A 121 22.32 17.26 0.54
N SER A 122 23.58 17.51 0.90
CA SER A 122 24.00 18.57 1.83
C SER A 122 25.15 19.36 1.22
N GLU A 123 24.96 20.66 1.02
CA GLU A 123 25.99 21.60 0.51
C GLU A 123 26.65 21.15 -0.82
N GLY A 124 25.91 20.42 -1.65
CA GLY A 124 26.38 19.89 -2.93
C GLY A 124 27.02 18.50 -2.85
N THR A 125 27.26 17.99 -1.63
CA THR A 125 27.64 16.59 -1.40
C THR A 125 26.40 15.70 -1.35
N THR A 126 26.41 14.58 -2.08
CA THR A 126 25.28 13.64 -2.17
C THR A 126 25.62 12.27 -1.61
N LYS A 127 24.64 11.63 -0.95
CA LYS A 127 24.70 10.23 -0.54
C LYS A 127 23.40 9.53 -0.90
N SER A 128 23.52 8.32 -1.46
CA SER A 128 22.38 7.50 -1.85
C SER A 128 22.34 6.20 -1.06
N ILE A 129 21.12 5.78 -0.69
CA ILE A 129 20.79 4.50 -0.09
C ILE A 129 19.86 3.79 -1.08
N GLU A 130 20.17 2.56 -1.44
CA GLU A 130 19.34 1.71 -2.30
C GLU A 130 18.94 0.48 -1.50
N ASN A 131 17.63 0.22 -1.43
CA ASN A 131 17.07 -0.85 -0.60
C ASN A 131 15.72 -1.29 -1.17
N GLU A 132 15.11 -2.30 -0.55
CA GLU A 132 13.81 -2.84 -0.93
C GLU A 132 12.87 -2.91 0.27
N LEU A 133 11.60 -2.56 0.07
CA LEU A 133 10.56 -2.68 1.10
C LEU A 133 9.64 -3.84 0.75
N THR A 134 9.59 -4.86 1.61
CA THR A 134 8.67 -5.98 1.46
C THR A 134 7.27 -5.57 1.94
N LEU A 135 6.30 -5.71 1.06
CA LEU A 135 4.88 -5.53 1.32
C LEU A 135 4.27 -6.93 1.40
N SER A 136 3.93 -7.37 2.60
CA SER A 136 3.05 -8.54 2.75
C SER A 136 1.62 -8.05 2.64
N SER A 137 0.88 -8.53 1.64
CA SER A 137 -0.58 -8.50 1.70
C SER A 137 -0.98 -9.51 2.78
N SER A 138 -1.02 -9.09 4.05
CA SER A 138 -1.48 -9.94 5.15
C SER A 138 -2.94 -10.30 5.02
N GLU A 139 -3.67 -9.57 4.19
CA GLU A 139 -5.04 -9.89 3.86
C GLU A 139 -5.08 -10.81 2.65
N GLU A 140 -5.60 -12.01 2.91
CA GLU A 140 -6.39 -12.75 1.94
C GLU A 140 -7.23 -11.71 1.18
N SER A 141 -6.95 -11.54 -0.12
CA SER A 141 -7.72 -10.65 -1.01
C SER A 141 -9.20 -10.76 -0.65
N TRP A 142 -9.94 -9.66 -0.57
CA TRP A 142 -11.38 -9.70 -0.25
C TRP A 142 -12.13 -10.71 -1.15
N VAL A 143 -11.67 -10.91 -2.39
CA VAL A 143 -12.12 -11.99 -3.30
C VAL A 143 -11.88 -13.36 -2.69
N ALA A 144 -10.65 -13.64 -2.26
CA ALA A 144 -10.31 -14.89 -1.58
C ALA A 144 -11.07 -15.06 -0.25
N ALA A 145 -11.33 -13.98 0.49
CA ALA A 145 -12.14 -14.03 1.71
C ALA A 145 -13.61 -14.41 1.41
N ILE A 146 -14.20 -13.84 0.35
CA ILE A 146 -15.53 -14.21 -0.13
C ILE A 146 -15.55 -15.65 -0.68
N GLU A 147 -14.55 -16.06 -1.46
CA GLU A 147 -14.44 -17.43 -1.98
C GLU A 147 -14.29 -18.45 -0.85
N ARG A 148 -13.46 -18.16 0.16
CA ARG A 148 -13.35 -18.98 1.37
C ARG A 148 -14.66 -19.03 2.13
N LYS A 149 -15.40 -17.91 2.24
CA LYS A 149 -16.71 -17.88 2.89
C LYS A 149 -17.75 -18.70 2.11
N LYS A 150 -17.72 -18.64 0.77
CA LYS A 150 -18.50 -19.50 -0.12
C LYS A 150 -18.15 -20.97 0.12
N GLU A 151 -16.87 -21.32 0.19
CA GLU A 151 -16.42 -22.69 0.48
C GLU A 151 -16.82 -23.14 1.88
N GLU A 152 -16.70 -22.28 2.89
CA GLU A 152 -17.13 -22.56 4.26
C GLU A 152 -18.62 -22.86 4.31
N LEU A 153 -19.44 -22.00 3.70
CA LEU A 153 -20.89 -22.21 3.64
C LEU A 153 -21.24 -23.45 2.82
N SER A 154 -20.51 -23.74 1.75
CA SER A 154 -20.75 -24.91 0.90
C SER A 154 -20.31 -26.24 1.53
N SER A 155 -19.30 -26.22 2.40
CA SER A 155 -18.65 -27.41 2.98
C SER A 155 -19.12 -27.75 4.39
N LYS A 156 -19.39 -26.76 5.23
CA LYS A 156 -20.03 -26.95 6.53
C LYS A 156 -21.53 -26.86 6.30
N GLU A 157 -22.25 -27.92 6.66
CA GLU A 157 -23.72 -27.88 6.75
C GLU A 157 -24.13 -26.59 7.48
N CYS A 158 -24.73 -25.65 6.74
CA CYS A 158 -25.17 -24.35 7.24
C CYS A 158 -25.87 -24.54 8.60
N ASN A 159 -25.16 -24.20 9.67
CA ASN A 159 -25.58 -24.56 11.01
C ASN A 159 -26.55 -23.50 11.53
N THR A 160 -27.84 -23.82 11.56
CA THR A 160 -28.88 -22.94 12.08
C THR A 160 -28.70 -22.57 13.56
N ASN A 161 -27.87 -23.32 14.30
CA ASN A 161 -27.55 -23.04 15.71
C ASN A 161 -26.26 -22.24 15.91
N SER A 162 -25.57 -21.85 14.82
CA SER A 162 -24.41 -20.95 14.92
C SER A 162 -24.85 -19.54 15.34
N SER A 163 -23.92 -18.76 15.90
CA SER A 163 -24.14 -17.35 16.24
C SER A 163 -23.14 -16.52 15.43
N PRO A 164 -23.57 -15.82 14.36
CA PRO A 164 -24.95 -15.69 13.87
C PRO A 164 -25.47 -16.94 13.13
N PRO A 165 -26.79 -17.18 13.07
CA PRO A 165 -27.39 -18.32 12.39
C PRO A 165 -27.15 -18.28 10.88
N CYS A 166 -27.06 -19.47 10.28
CA CYS A 166 -27.04 -19.63 8.83
C CYS A 166 -28.39 -20.20 8.38
N PHE A 167 -29.01 -19.61 7.36
CA PHE A 167 -30.28 -20.02 6.76
C PHE A 167 -30.04 -20.64 5.39
N TYR A 168 -30.34 -21.93 5.23
CA TYR A 168 -30.07 -22.67 4.00
C TYR A 168 -31.35 -23.12 3.29
N PHE A 169 -31.44 -22.76 2.01
CA PHE A 169 -32.54 -23.09 1.11
C PHE A 169 -32.02 -23.88 -0.11
N PRO A 170 -31.87 -25.22 0.01
CA PRO A 170 -31.31 -26.05 -1.05
C PRO A 170 -32.16 -26.10 -2.33
N ARG A 171 -33.47 -25.86 -2.21
CA ARG A 171 -34.43 -25.85 -3.33
C ARG A 171 -34.90 -24.44 -3.70
N GLY A 172 -34.11 -23.44 -3.33
CA GLY A 172 -34.47 -22.05 -3.52
C GLY A 172 -35.38 -21.50 -2.43
N LEU A 173 -35.53 -20.18 -2.43
CA LEU A 173 -36.43 -19.43 -1.55
C LEU A 173 -37.47 -18.73 -2.41
N ASP A 174 -38.74 -19.09 -2.26
CA ASP A 174 -39.87 -18.41 -2.91
C ASP A 174 -40.77 -17.80 -1.83
N THR A 175 -40.73 -16.48 -1.71
CA THR A 175 -41.47 -15.75 -0.69
C THR A 175 -42.39 -14.68 -1.28
N ASN A 176 -43.53 -14.50 -0.63
CA ASN A 176 -44.47 -13.40 -0.87
C ASN A 176 -44.61 -12.50 0.37
N LYS A 177 -43.68 -12.60 1.32
CA LYS A 177 -43.61 -11.80 2.54
C LYS A 177 -42.27 -11.08 2.58
N SER A 178 -42.21 -10.03 3.42
CA SER A 178 -40.93 -9.43 3.74
C SER A 178 -40.28 -10.29 4.82
N GLU A 179 -39.02 -10.63 4.64
CA GLU A 179 -38.27 -11.53 5.51
C GLU A 179 -36.94 -10.89 5.89
N MET A 180 -36.53 -11.10 7.14
CA MET A 180 -35.25 -10.66 7.66
C MET A 180 -34.50 -11.88 8.20
N TYR A 181 -33.27 -12.03 7.74
CA TYR A 181 -32.36 -13.11 8.09
C TYR A 181 -31.21 -12.52 8.90
N GLU A 182 -31.26 -12.69 10.22
CA GLU A 182 -30.22 -12.21 11.16
C GLU A 182 -28.95 -13.08 11.11
N GLY A 183 -28.33 -13.21 9.94
CA GLY A 183 -27.09 -13.95 9.76
C GLY A 183 -26.78 -14.20 8.29
N ASP A 184 -26.24 -15.39 7.98
CA ASP A 184 -25.88 -15.79 6.62
C ASP A 184 -27.11 -16.39 5.92
N LEU A 185 -27.37 -16.02 4.67
CA LEU A 185 -28.42 -16.60 3.82
C LEU A 185 -27.79 -17.33 2.63
N TRP A 186 -27.99 -18.64 2.55
CA TRP A 186 -27.55 -19.46 1.42
C TRP A 186 -28.74 -20.04 0.65
N VAL A 187 -28.84 -19.71 -0.63
CA VAL A 187 -29.89 -20.18 -1.54
C VAL A 187 -29.24 -20.83 -2.77
N ASN A 188 -29.53 -22.11 -3.01
CA ASN A 188 -28.85 -22.86 -4.07
C ASN A 188 -29.59 -22.81 -5.42
N ASP A 189 -30.92 -22.96 -5.45
CA ASP A 189 -31.72 -23.15 -6.68
C ASP A 189 -32.45 -21.87 -7.18
N GLY A 190 -32.17 -20.73 -6.53
CA GLY A 190 -32.73 -19.43 -6.90
C GLY A 190 -33.58 -18.77 -5.81
N LEU A 191 -33.72 -17.45 -5.92
CA LEU A 191 -34.45 -16.59 -4.99
C LEU A 191 -35.57 -15.87 -5.73
N THR A 192 -36.81 -16.13 -5.32
CA THR A 192 -38.01 -15.48 -5.84
C THR A 192 -38.70 -14.65 -4.78
N ILE A 193 -38.89 -13.36 -5.07
CA ILE A 193 -39.63 -12.42 -4.23
C ILE A 193 -40.85 -11.95 -5.01
N ARG A 194 -42.05 -12.18 -4.48
CA ARG A 194 -43.31 -11.84 -5.15
C ARG A 194 -43.93 -10.57 -4.55
N GLY A 195 -44.40 -9.67 -5.42
CA GLY A 195 -45.05 -8.43 -5.00
C GLY A 195 -44.06 -7.37 -4.51
N LYS A 196 -44.53 -6.42 -3.69
CA LYS A 196 -43.72 -5.33 -3.13
C LYS A 196 -43.13 -5.75 -1.78
N LYS A 197 -42.14 -6.64 -1.80
CA LYS A 197 -41.58 -7.31 -0.62
C LYS A 197 -40.07 -7.21 -0.57
N GLN A 198 -39.52 -7.34 0.62
CA GLN A 198 -38.10 -7.14 0.89
C GLN A 198 -37.51 -8.39 1.54
N VAL A 199 -36.32 -8.80 1.10
CA VAL A 199 -35.48 -9.77 1.81
C VAL A 199 -34.25 -9.04 2.33
N GLU A 200 -34.06 -9.05 3.64
CA GLU A 200 -32.91 -8.44 4.30
C GLU A 200 -32.01 -9.51 4.93
N VAL A 201 -30.69 -9.41 4.69
CA VAL A 201 -29.66 -10.33 5.20
C VAL A 201 -28.62 -9.52 5.94
N THR A 202 -28.29 -9.86 7.19
CA THR A 202 -27.42 -8.99 8.01
C THR A 202 -25.93 -9.29 7.93
N LYS A 203 -25.52 -10.42 7.34
CA LYS A 203 -24.10 -10.83 7.28
C LYS A 203 -23.62 -11.19 5.88
N PHE A 204 -24.04 -12.33 5.34
CA PHE A 204 -23.53 -12.81 4.06
C PHE A 204 -24.65 -13.40 3.21
N LEU A 205 -24.71 -13.03 1.93
CA LEU A 205 -25.63 -13.64 0.96
C LEU A 205 -24.85 -14.57 0.01
N LEU A 206 -25.22 -15.84 -0.04
CA LEU A 206 -24.69 -16.82 -0.99
C LEU A 206 -25.80 -17.31 -1.94
N LEU A 207 -25.72 -16.92 -3.22
CA LEU A 207 -26.60 -17.41 -4.30
C LEU A 207 -25.76 -18.21 -5.30
N THR A 208 -25.78 -19.54 -5.24
CA THR A 208 -24.84 -20.40 -6.00
C THR A 208 -25.36 -20.89 -7.34
N SER A 209 -26.66 -20.88 -7.60
CA SER A 209 -27.23 -21.18 -8.91
C SER A 209 -28.69 -20.72 -9.06
N GLY A 210 -29.25 -20.94 -10.25
CA GLY A 210 -30.65 -20.69 -10.55
C GLY A 210 -30.92 -19.27 -11.00
N TYR A 211 -32.03 -18.70 -10.51
CA TYR A 211 -32.57 -17.42 -10.95
C TYR A 211 -32.80 -16.50 -9.77
N LEU A 212 -32.51 -15.22 -9.97
CA LEU A 212 -32.90 -14.15 -9.06
C LEU A 212 -34.12 -13.41 -9.67
N THR A 213 -35.31 -13.63 -9.12
CA THR A 213 -36.56 -13.13 -9.71
C THR A 213 -37.38 -12.34 -8.70
N MET A 214 -37.71 -11.10 -9.05
CA MET A 214 -38.46 -10.19 -8.19
C MET A 214 -39.69 -9.72 -8.98
N ASN A 215 -40.80 -10.43 -8.76
CA ASN A 215 -42.05 -10.24 -9.50
C ASN A 215 -42.92 -9.17 -8.83
N GLY A 216 -42.41 -7.95 -8.73
CA GLY A 216 -43.15 -6.79 -8.26
C GLY A 216 -42.35 -5.51 -8.40
N SER A 217 -43.03 -4.40 -8.70
CA SER A 217 -42.42 -3.13 -9.10
C SER A 217 -41.57 -2.41 -8.03
N LYS A 218 -41.36 -3.03 -6.87
CA LYS A 218 -40.64 -2.51 -5.68
C LYS A 218 -40.22 -3.66 -4.76
N ALA A 219 -39.76 -4.75 -5.33
CA ALA A 219 -39.14 -5.77 -4.50
C ALA A 219 -37.68 -5.37 -4.24
N GLU A 220 -37.15 -5.70 -3.07
CA GLU A 220 -35.80 -5.25 -2.67
C GLU A 220 -35.04 -6.40 -2.01
N ILE A 221 -33.75 -6.52 -2.32
CA ILE A 221 -32.81 -7.36 -1.59
C ILE A 221 -31.80 -6.43 -0.94
N ILE A 222 -31.69 -6.51 0.38
CA ILE A 222 -30.74 -5.70 1.15
C ILE A 222 -29.79 -6.65 1.88
N VAL A 223 -28.50 -6.53 1.63
CA VAL A 223 -27.44 -7.29 2.31
C VAL A 223 -26.61 -6.29 3.11
N ARG A 224 -26.59 -6.40 4.44
CA ARG A 224 -25.79 -5.53 5.34
C ARG A 224 -24.36 -6.06 5.57
N GLY A 225 -23.82 -6.74 4.58
CA GLY A 225 -22.48 -7.31 4.56
C GLY A 225 -22.20 -7.83 3.17
N ASP A 226 -21.41 -8.90 3.04
CA ASP A 226 -20.88 -9.30 1.74
C ASP A 226 -21.83 -10.24 0.98
N ALA A 227 -21.68 -10.29 -0.34
CA ALA A 227 -22.50 -11.13 -1.19
C ALA A 227 -21.66 -11.88 -2.23
N TYR A 228 -21.99 -13.15 -2.41
CA TYR A 228 -21.59 -13.96 -3.55
C TYR A 228 -22.83 -14.32 -4.37
N ILE A 229 -22.86 -13.89 -5.64
CA ILE A 229 -24.01 -14.08 -6.52
C ILE A 229 -23.55 -14.70 -7.83
N SER A 230 -23.98 -15.94 -8.10
CA SER A 230 -23.82 -16.62 -9.38
C SER A 230 -25.17 -16.96 -10.04
N ALA A 231 -26.26 -16.37 -9.54
CA ALA A 231 -27.60 -16.52 -10.09
C ALA A 231 -27.93 -15.38 -11.07
N ASN A 232 -28.41 -15.73 -12.27
CA ASN A 232 -28.80 -14.73 -13.26
C ASN A 232 -30.09 -14.03 -12.84
N PRO A 233 -30.10 -12.68 -12.70
CA PRO A 233 -31.33 -11.96 -12.48
C PRO A 233 -32.23 -12.08 -13.69
N SER A 234 -33.53 -12.24 -13.48
CA SER A 234 -34.51 -12.24 -14.57
C SER A 234 -35.35 -10.96 -14.57
N LYS A 235 -35.60 -10.39 -13.38
CA LYS A 235 -36.27 -9.10 -13.11
C LYS A 235 -35.97 -8.72 -11.67
N VAL A 236 -35.00 -7.87 -11.40
CA VAL A 236 -34.69 -7.42 -10.02
C VAL A 236 -34.99 -5.93 -9.96
N SER A 237 -35.80 -5.48 -9.00
CA SER A 237 -36.00 -4.02 -8.86
C SER A 237 -34.79 -3.39 -8.20
N TYR A 238 -34.53 -3.69 -6.93
CA TYR A 238 -33.36 -3.15 -6.23
C TYR A 238 -32.54 -4.25 -5.54
N LEU A 239 -31.23 -4.21 -5.77
CA LEU A 239 -30.22 -4.98 -5.04
C LEU A 239 -29.30 -3.99 -4.34
N ILE A 240 -29.27 -4.02 -3.00
CA ILE A 240 -28.49 -3.12 -2.16
C ILE A 240 -27.54 -3.97 -1.31
N ILE A 241 -26.24 -3.76 -1.45
CA ILE A 241 -25.19 -4.50 -0.73
C ILE A 241 -24.31 -3.50 0.02
N GLN A 242 -24.38 -3.51 1.35
CA GLN A 242 -23.59 -2.68 2.26
C GLN A 242 -22.32 -3.42 2.69
N GLY A 243 -21.57 -3.92 1.71
CA GLY A 243 -20.38 -4.75 1.86
C GLY A 243 -19.78 -5.07 0.49
N ASP A 244 -18.90 -6.05 0.43
CA ASP A 244 -18.25 -6.46 -0.80
C ASP A 244 -19.13 -7.43 -1.61
N ALA A 245 -19.10 -7.33 -2.94
CA ALA A 245 -19.95 -8.13 -3.82
C ALA A 245 -19.13 -8.85 -4.90
N PHE A 246 -19.27 -10.17 -4.94
CA PHE A 246 -18.67 -11.02 -5.97
C PHE A 246 -19.76 -11.60 -6.89
N PHE A 247 -19.67 -11.30 -8.18
CA PHE A 247 -20.59 -11.78 -9.20
C PHE A 247 -19.89 -12.77 -10.14
N GLU A 248 -20.40 -14.01 -10.21
CA GLU A 248 -19.82 -15.07 -11.04
C GLU A 248 -20.78 -15.46 -12.18
N ASN A 249 -20.40 -15.23 -13.44
CA ASN A 249 -21.23 -15.57 -14.61
C ASN A 249 -22.65 -14.95 -14.57
N VAL A 250 -22.76 -13.72 -14.07
CA VAL A 250 -24.04 -13.02 -13.90
C VAL A 250 -24.10 -11.77 -14.77
N ASP A 251 -25.14 -11.67 -15.59
CA ASP A 251 -25.51 -10.41 -16.26
C ASP A 251 -26.47 -9.62 -15.36
N VAL A 252 -25.90 -8.94 -14.35
CA VAL A 252 -26.66 -8.16 -13.39
C VAL A 252 -27.27 -6.92 -14.05
N TRP A 253 -26.45 -6.22 -14.83
CA TRP A 253 -26.74 -4.84 -15.24
C TRP A 253 -27.84 -4.73 -16.29
N SER A 254 -28.03 -5.73 -17.15
CA SER A 254 -29.09 -5.66 -18.16
C SER A 254 -30.49 -5.94 -17.62
N ARG A 255 -30.61 -6.39 -16.35
CA ARG A 255 -31.85 -7.01 -15.82
C ARG A 255 -32.28 -6.52 -14.44
N VAL A 256 -31.57 -5.55 -13.88
CA VAL A 256 -31.89 -4.94 -12.60
C VAL A 256 -32.27 -3.46 -12.79
N GLU A 257 -33.32 -2.97 -12.13
CA GLU A 257 -33.73 -1.56 -12.20
C GLU A 257 -32.75 -0.64 -11.45
N GLY A 258 -32.15 -1.12 -10.35
CA GLY A 258 -31.06 -0.46 -9.63
C GLY A 258 -30.21 -1.43 -8.80
N VAL A 259 -28.89 -1.25 -8.86
CA VAL A 259 -27.91 -1.98 -8.02
C VAL A 259 -27.07 -0.94 -7.29
N CYS A 260 -26.96 -1.10 -5.97
CA CYS A 260 -26.13 -0.26 -5.10
C CYS A 260 -25.20 -1.18 -4.32
N ILE A 261 -23.90 -0.90 -4.38
CA ILE A 261 -22.86 -1.65 -3.66
C ILE A 261 -21.98 -0.61 -2.99
N GLU A 262 -21.93 -0.60 -1.66
CA GLU A 262 -21.12 0.34 -0.88
C GLU A 262 -19.64 -0.09 -0.82
N GLY A 263 -19.37 -1.40 -0.89
CA GLY A 263 -18.03 -1.99 -0.86
C GLY A 263 -17.41 -2.23 -2.24
N GLN A 264 -16.43 -3.12 -2.29
CA GLN A 264 -15.75 -3.51 -3.52
C GLN A 264 -16.63 -4.46 -4.35
N THR A 265 -16.49 -4.40 -5.69
CA THR A 265 -17.25 -5.25 -6.60
C THR A 265 -16.31 -6.00 -7.55
N ASN A 266 -16.58 -7.28 -7.75
CA ASN A 266 -15.89 -8.13 -8.73
C ASN A 266 -16.94 -8.75 -9.63
N LEU A 267 -16.72 -8.60 -10.94
CA LEU A 267 -17.55 -9.15 -11.98
C LEU A 267 -16.68 -10.10 -12.80
N VAL A 268 -16.84 -11.39 -12.56
CA VAL A 268 -16.30 -12.42 -13.45
C VAL A 268 -17.33 -12.66 -14.55
N ASP A 269 -17.30 -11.79 -15.56
CA ASP A 269 -18.02 -12.00 -16.80
C ASP A 269 -17.11 -12.69 -17.82
N GLN A 270 -17.68 -13.54 -18.69
CA GLN A 270 -16.98 -14.09 -19.85
C GLN A 270 -16.54 -13.01 -20.86
N SER A 271 -17.02 -11.75 -20.70
CA SER A 271 -16.75 -10.66 -21.64
C SER A 271 -15.75 -9.58 -21.16
N GLY A 272 -15.23 -9.65 -19.92
CA GLY A 272 -14.12 -8.79 -19.46
C GLY A 272 -14.47 -7.30 -19.25
N LEU A 273 -15.73 -6.95 -19.03
CA LEU A 273 -16.16 -5.57 -18.76
C LEU A 273 -16.13 -5.24 -17.25
N SER A 274 -15.25 -4.33 -16.84
CA SER A 274 -15.31 -3.66 -15.53
C SER A 274 -16.22 -2.43 -15.61
N ILE A 275 -17.13 -2.24 -14.67
CA ILE A 275 -18.04 -1.07 -14.65
C ILE A 275 -18.08 -0.47 -13.25
N GLY A 276 -18.01 0.86 -13.17
CA GLY A 276 -18.06 1.64 -11.94
C GLY A 276 -19.47 1.72 -11.35
N GLY A 277 -19.54 1.66 -10.02
CA GLY A 277 -20.79 1.73 -9.25
C GLY A 277 -21.58 3.02 -9.52
N GLN A 278 -22.90 2.90 -9.45
CA GLN A 278 -23.83 4.04 -9.45
C GLN A 278 -24.05 4.48 -8.00
N ASP A 279 -24.19 5.79 -7.76
CA ASP A 279 -24.43 6.33 -6.42
C ASP A 279 -25.66 5.68 -5.76
N CYS A 280 -25.44 5.12 -4.56
CA CYS A 280 -26.47 4.53 -3.72
C CYS A 280 -27.47 5.61 -3.24
N PRO A 281 -28.80 5.35 -3.31
CA PRO A 281 -29.82 6.27 -2.80
C PRO A 281 -29.87 6.37 -1.27
#